data_AF-A0A9D8Z5U4-F1
#
_entry.id   AF-A0A9D8Z5U4-F1
#
_cell.length_a   1.000
_cell.length_b   1.000
_cell.length_c   1.000
_cell.angle_alpha   90.00
_cell.angle_beta   90.00
_cell.angle_gamma   90.00
#
_symmetry.space_group_name_H-M   'P 1'
#
loop_
_entity.id
_entity.type
_entity.pdbx_description
1 polymer ?
#
loop_
_entity_poly.entity_id
_entity_poly.type
_entity_poly.pdbx_seq_one_letter_code
_entity_poly.pdbx_strand_id
1 'polypeptide(L)'
;MNVLSYPLRYLTLKDEDKRALFRRNGLAVFLIAAFLTLPFLLPGANYFGDGGFLDRFGSVAAVLTGFYVAALVGIASFPSSLGDLDDVMEVGRVFGRECDDDGKPVALTRRQYVCAMFGYLAFMCLSVSTIAVLLVVVTDVTKSGLLQALPDQWTSTVWFKKNFMWIVRAVFIGLLNLAIAHMIVTTFHGLYYLIDRLYDKKPELLPKAESEGQSNPPKDTV
;
A
#
# COMPACT_ATOMS: atom_id res chain seq x y z
N MET A 1 4.11 2.22 -22.49
CA MET A 1 3.78 2.16 -21.05
C MET A 1 4.81 2.97 -20.27
N ASN A 2 4.40 3.87 -19.38
CA ASN A 2 5.33 4.73 -18.62
C ASN A 2 5.90 3.97 -17.41
N VAL A 3 7.22 3.79 -17.36
CA VAL A 3 7.93 3.04 -16.30
C VAL A 3 7.69 3.65 -14.91
N LEU A 4 7.58 4.97 -14.83
CA LEU A 4 7.34 5.72 -13.59
C LEU A 4 5.97 5.42 -12.93
N SER A 5 4.95 5.08 -13.72
CA SER A 5 3.61 4.78 -13.22
C SER A 5 3.37 3.29 -12.96
N TYR A 6 4.34 2.44 -13.30
CA TYR A 6 4.19 0.99 -13.18
C TYR A 6 3.97 0.50 -11.73
N PRO A 7 4.66 1.06 -10.71
CA PRO A 7 4.40 0.72 -9.30
C PRO A 7 3.00 1.11 -8.83
N LEU A 8 2.34 2.06 -9.50
CA LEU A 8 0.96 2.47 -9.19
C LEU A 8 -0.09 1.48 -9.69
N ARG A 9 0.32 0.40 -10.38
CA ARG A 9 -0.57 -0.65 -10.89
C ARG A 9 -1.44 -1.26 -9.77
N TYR A 10 -0.96 -1.32 -8.54
CA TYR A 10 -1.76 -1.75 -7.38
C TYR A 10 -3.06 -0.95 -7.19
N LEU A 11 -3.03 0.37 -7.38
CA LEU A 11 -4.21 1.23 -7.23
C LEU A 11 -5.27 0.97 -8.31
N THR A 12 -4.87 0.38 -9.43
CA THR A 12 -5.77 0.05 -10.54
C THR A 12 -6.39 -1.35 -10.41
N LEU A 13 -5.96 -2.13 -9.41
CA LEU A 13 -6.48 -3.47 -9.17
C LEU A 13 -7.91 -3.42 -8.61
N LYS A 14 -8.77 -4.28 -9.15
CA LYS A 14 -10.17 -4.39 -8.75
C LYS A 14 -10.41 -5.73 -8.08
N ASP A 15 -11.18 -5.69 -7.00
CA ASP A 15 -11.66 -6.86 -6.29
C ASP A 15 -12.77 -7.58 -7.08
N GLU A 16 -13.17 -8.77 -6.61
CA GLU A 16 -14.15 -9.67 -7.24
C GLU A 16 -15.53 -8.98 -7.41
N ASP A 17 -15.87 -8.07 -6.50
CA ASP A 17 -17.06 -7.21 -6.54
C ASP A 17 -16.93 -5.98 -7.47
N LYS A 18 -15.88 -5.91 -8.30
CA LYS A 18 -15.49 -4.74 -9.12
C LYS A 18 -15.22 -3.47 -8.32
N ARG A 19 -15.05 -3.57 -7.00
CA ARG A 19 -14.75 -2.45 -6.10
C ARG A 19 -13.24 -2.21 -6.11
N ALA A 20 -12.83 -0.94 -6.15
CA ALA A 20 -11.42 -0.60 -6.00
C ALA A 20 -10.96 -1.01 -4.59
N LEU A 21 -9.85 -1.74 -4.49
CA LEU A 21 -9.31 -2.28 -3.22
C LEU A 21 -9.11 -1.17 -2.15
N PHE A 22 -8.77 0.04 -2.59
CA PHE A 22 -8.64 1.23 -1.75
C PHE A 22 -9.91 1.51 -0.91
N ARG A 23 -11.11 1.25 -1.46
CA ARG A 23 -12.37 1.58 -0.78
C ARG A 23 -12.64 0.70 0.44
N ARG A 24 -12.16 -0.55 0.44
CA ARG A 24 -12.32 -1.48 1.56
C ARG A 24 -11.64 -0.96 2.83
N ASN A 25 -10.50 -0.30 2.67
CA ASN A 25 -9.68 0.21 3.75
C ASN A 25 -9.98 1.69 4.10
N GLY A 26 -10.91 2.34 3.41
CA GLY A 26 -11.14 3.78 3.51
C GLY A 26 -11.47 4.27 4.93
N LEU A 27 -12.26 3.51 5.69
CA LEU A 27 -12.60 3.87 7.07
C LEU A 27 -11.37 3.83 7.98
N ALA A 28 -10.59 2.76 7.94
CA ALA A 28 -9.37 2.62 8.74
C ALA A 28 -8.33 3.70 8.38
N VAL A 29 -8.18 3.99 7.09
CA VAL A 29 -7.29 5.06 6.60
C VAL A 29 -7.75 6.42 7.12
N PHE A 30 -9.04 6.72 7.06
CA PHE A 30 -9.57 7.97 7.57
C PHE A 30 -9.36 8.13 9.08
N LEU A 31 -9.64 7.08 9.87
CA LEU A 31 -9.46 7.10 11.32
C LEU A 31 -8.00 7.31 11.72
N ILE A 32 -7.06 6.62 11.07
CA ILE A 32 -5.63 6.79 11.32
C ILE A 32 -5.17 8.18 10.86
N ALA A 33 -5.62 8.66 9.70
CA ALA A 33 -5.27 9.99 9.22
C ALA A 33 -5.77 11.10 10.17
N ALA A 34 -6.99 10.97 10.68
CA ALA A 34 -7.55 11.88 11.67
C ALA A 34 -6.75 11.85 12.97
N PHE A 35 -6.42 10.65 13.47
CA PHE A 35 -5.59 10.48 14.66
C PHE A 35 -4.20 11.12 14.51
N LEU A 36 -3.54 10.92 13.36
CA LEU A 36 -2.24 11.52 13.06
C LEU A 36 -2.34 13.04 12.90
N THR A 37 -3.45 13.58 12.39
CA THR A 37 -3.60 15.02 12.11
C THR A 37 -4.00 15.83 13.35
N LEU A 38 -4.82 15.26 14.24
CA LEU A 38 -5.35 15.93 15.43
C LEU A 38 -4.30 16.65 16.29
N PRO A 39 -3.13 16.06 16.64
CA PRO A 39 -2.13 16.75 17.46
C PRO A 39 -1.51 17.96 16.76
N PHE A 40 -1.50 18.01 15.42
CA PHE A 40 -0.91 19.11 14.64
C PHE A 40 -1.87 20.28 14.40
N LEU A 41 -3.13 20.13 14.78
CA LEU A 41 -4.09 21.24 14.84
C LEU A 41 -3.86 22.13 16.08
N LEU A 42 -3.15 21.61 17.09
CA LEU A 42 -2.81 22.36 18.29
C LEU A 42 -1.62 23.32 18.02
N PRO A 43 -1.67 24.55 18.56
CA PRO A 43 -0.57 25.50 18.41
C PRO A 43 0.69 24.98 19.11
N GLY A 44 1.83 25.00 18.42
CA GLY A 44 3.13 24.57 18.95
C GLY A 44 3.60 23.19 18.49
N ALA A 45 2.79 22.43 17.75
CA ALA A 45 3.20 21.13 17.24
C ALA A 45 4.23 21.24 16.10
N ASN A 46 5.37 20.53 16.24
CA ASN A 46 6.43 20.52 15.24
C ASN A 46 6.16 19.46 14.15
N TYR A 47 5.60 19.90 13.02
CA TYR A 47 5.37 19.02 11.86
C TYR A 47 6.51 19.08 10.83
N PHE A 48 6.89 20.30 10.41
CA PHE A 48 7.86 20.54 9.33
C PHE A 48 9.26 20.95 9.81
N GLY A 49 9.43 21.32 11.08
CA GLY A 49 10.74 21.73 11.57
C GLY A 49 11.68 20.55 11.74
N ASP A 50 12.96 20.86 11.93
CA ASP A 50 13.99 19.86 12.22
C ASP A 50 13.58 18.97 13.40
N GLY A 51 13.80 17.66 13.24
CA GLY A 51 13.35 16.62 14.15
C GLY A 51 11.83 16.50 14.35
N GLY A 52 11.03 17.21 13.54
CA GLY A 52 9.56 17.16 13.56
C GLY A 52 8.99 15.85 13.01
N PHE A 53 7.67 15.71 13.08
CA PHE A 53 7.00 14.46 12.67
C PHE A 53 7.33 14.03 11.25
N LEU A 54 7.34 14.96 10.28
CA LEU A 54 7.58 14.62 8.88
C LEU A 54 9.01 14.13 8.63
N ASP A 55 10.00 14.73 9.30
CA ASP A 55 11.41 14.32 9.22
C ASP A 55 11.62 12.90 9.78
N ARG A 56 11.09 12.64 10.99
CA ARG A 56 11.16 11.33 11.63
C ARG A 56 10.42 10.27 10.82
N PHE A 57 9.24 10.59 10.31
CA PHE A 57 8.47 9.66 9.50
C PHE A 57 9.14 9.42 8.14
N GLY A 58 9.73 10.44 7.53
CA GLY A 58 10.52 10.31 6.30
C GLY A 58 11.69 9.34 6.47
N SER A 59 12.38 9.39 7.61
CA SER A 59 13.44 8.44 7.96
C SER A 59 12.92 7.00 8.08
N VAL A 60 11.77 6.81 8.76
CA VAL A 60 11.13 5.49 8.86
C VAL A 60 10.70 4.98 7.48
N ALA A 61 10.12 5.85 6.65
CA ALA A 61 9.72 5.51 5.28
C ALA A 61 10.93 5.11 4.42
N ALA A 62 12.09 5.77 4.57
CA ALA A 62 13.30 5.38 3.86
C ALA A 62 13.74 3.95 4.22
N VAL A 63 13.72 3.58 5.50
CA VAL A 63 14.02 2.21 5.95
C VAL A 63 12.99 1.20 5.42
N LEU A 64 11.70 1.53 5.49
CA LEU A 64 10.63 0.68 4.96
C LEU A 64 10.74 0.48 3.45
N THR A 65 11.23 1.48 2.71
CA THR A 65 11.50 1.34 1.27
C THR A 65 12.46 0.19 1.02
N GLY A 66 13.59 0.14 1.74
CA GLY A 66 14.55 -0.96 1.63
C GLY A 66 13.95 -2.31 2.02
N PHE A 67 13.18 -2.34 3.10
CA PHE A 67 12.48 -3.55 3.55
C PHE A 67 11.51 -4.09 2.48
N TYR A 68 10.70 -3.23 1.86
CA TYR A 68 9.75 -3.65 0.82
C TYR A 68 10.45 -4.13 -0.45
N VAL A 69 11.56 -3.49 -0.84
CA VAL A 69 12.37 -3.98 -1.96
C VAL A 69 12.97 -5.35 -1.65
N ALA A 70 13.47 -5.56 -0.43
CA ALA A 70 13.97 -6.87 -0.01
C ALA A 70 12.86 -7.94 0.01
N ALA A 71 11.67 -7.59 0.51
CA ALA A 71 10.52 -8.48 0.48
C ALA A 71 10.15 -8.89 -0.96
N LEU A 72 10.15 -7.95 -1.91
CA LEU A 72 9.91 -8.23 -3.34
C LEU A 72 10.92 -9.24 -3.90
N VAL A 73 12.20 -9.06 -3.61
CA VAL A 73 13.24 -10.00 -4.04
C VAL A 73 12.98 -11.38 -3.43
N GLY A 74 12.65 -11.45 -2.14
CA GLY A 74 12.30 -12.70 -1.46
C GLY A 74 11.12 -13.43 -2.11
N ILE A 75 10.02 -12.71 -2.39
CA ILE A 75 8.84 -13.27 -3.04
C ILE A 75 9.15 -13.71 -4.48
N ALA A 76 9.98 -12.95 -5.21
CA ALA A 76 10.38 -13.29 -6.56
C ALA A 76 11.28 -14.52 -6.61
N SER A 77 12.10 -14.76 -5.58
CA SER A 77 13.01 -15.91 -5.48
C SER A 77 12.34 -17.20 -5.00
N PHE A 78 11.10 -17.16 -4.49
CA PHE A 78 10.43 -18.40 -4.08
C PHE A 78 10.19 -19.33 -5.28
N PRO A 79 10.55 -20.62 -5.18
CA PRO A 79 10.30 -21.57 -6.24
C PRO A 79 8.79 -21.77 -6.43
N SER A 80 8.36 -22.03 -7.66
CA SER A 80 6.95 -22.24 -8.03
C SER A 80 6.27 -23.41 -7.30
N SER A 81 7.05 -24.30 -6.66
CA SER A 81 6.56 -25.45 -5.90
C SER A 81 6.17 -25.15 -4.45
N LEU A 82 6.46 -23.94 -3.94
CA LEU A 82 6.08 -23.53 -2.59
C LEU A 82 4.75 -22.75 -2.65
N GLY A 83 3.68 -23.34 -2.10
CA GLY A 83 2.46 -22.61 -1.68
C GLY A 83 1.51 -22.14 -2.78
N ASP A 84 1.45 -22.80 -3.94
CA ASP A 84 0.54 -22.47 -5.05
C ASP A 84 0.60 -20.96 -5.42
N LEU A 85 1.79 -20.36 -5.32
CA LEU A 85 2.00 -18.92 -5.51
C LEU A 85 1.73 -18.48 -6.95
N ASP A 86 1.94 -19.37 -7.91
CA ASP A 86 1.73 -19.13 -9.33
C ASP A 86 0.30 -19.48 -9.78
N ASP A 87 -0.53 -19.98 -8.87
CA ASP A 87 -1.94 -20.22 -9.15
C ASP A 87 -2.75 -18.93 -9.14
N VAL A 88 -3.79 -18.92 -9.97
CA VAL A 88 -4.79 -17.86 -10.01
C VAL A 88 -5.50 -17.82 -8.65
N MET A 89 -5.63 -16.62 -8.07
CA MET A 89 -6.33 -16.45 -6.80
C MET A 89 -7.82 -16.83 -6.95
N GLU A 90 -8.21 -18.02 -6.49
CA GLU A 90 -9.61 -18.49 -6.61
C GLU A 90 -10.58 -17.78 -5.66
N VAL A 91 -10.12 -17.35 -4.49
CA VAL A 91 -10.91 -16.65 -3.46
C VAL A 91 -10.42 -15.21 -3.35
N GLY A 92 -11.30 -14.23 -3.63
CA GLY A 92 -10.93 -12.80 -3.68
C GLY A 92 -10.17 -12.47 -4.96
N ARG A 93 -10.75 -12.81 -6.12
CA ARG A 93 -10.13 -12.64 -7.44
C ARG A 93 -9.76 -11.18 -7.67
N VAL A 94 -8.48 -10.92 -7.86
CA VAL A 94 -7.99 -9.59 -8.22
C VAL A 94 -7.72 -9.55 -9.71
N PHE A 95 -8.36 -8.59 -10.37
CA PHE A 95 -8.26 -8.43 -11.81
C PHE A 95 -7.31 -7.29 -12.16
N GLY A 96 -6.41 -7.55 -13.11
CA GLY A 96 -5.58 -6.54 -13.73
C GLY A 96 -6.37 -5.62 -14.65
N ARG A 97 -5.72 -4.55 -15.12
CA ARG A 97 -6.26 -3.67 -16.17
C ARG A 97 -6.08 -4.27 -17.57
N GLU A 98 -5.15 -5.20 -17.72
CA GLU A 98 -4.92 -5.94 -18.96
C GLU A 98 -6.11 -6.88 -19.20
N CYS A 99 -6.65 -6.80 -20.42
CA CYS A 99 -7.60 -7.78 -20.91
C CYS A 99 -6.84 -8.83 -21.71
N ASP A 100 -7.27 -10.07 -21.58
CA ASP A 100 -6.89 -11.18 -22.45
C ASP A 100 -7.31 -10.89 -23.90
N ASP A 101 -6.87 -11.71 -24.84
CA ASP A 101 -7.18 -11.59 -26.28
C ASP A 101 -8.70 -11.59 -26.55
N ASP A 102 -9.50 -12.18 -25.65
CA ASP A 102 -10.97 -12.17 -25.65
C ASP A 102 -11.62 -10.92 -25.00
N GLY A 103 -10.83 -9.91 -24.61
CA GLY A 103 -11.31 -8.69 -23.96
C GLY A 103 -11.71 -8.87 -22.47
N LYS A 104 -11.44 -10.03 -21.87
CA LYS A 104 -11.75 -10.33 -20.46
C LYS A 104 -10.60 -9.91 -19.54
N PRO A 105 -10.86 -9.32 -18.36
CA PRO A 105 -9.80 -8.90 -17.46
C PRO A 105 -8.98 -10.10 -16.96
N VAL A 106 -7.66 -10.03 -17.07
CA VAL A 106 -6.74 -11.10 -16.66
C VAL A 106 -6.72 -11.19 -15.14
N ALA A 107 -7.03 -12.37 -14.61
CA ALA A 107 -6.93 -12.66 -13.19
C ALA A 107 -5.45 -12.79 -12.79
N LEU A 108 -5.04 -12.09 -11.74
CA LEU A 108 -3.65 -12.11 -11.28
C LEU A 108 -3.36 -13.36 -10.44
N THR A 109 -2.14 -13.88 -10.57
CA THR A 109 -1.65 -14.93 -9.67
C THR A 109 -1.37 -14.35 -8.28
N ARG A 110 -1.35 -15.21 -7.26
CA ARG A 110 -1.01 -14.83 -5.88
C ARG A 110 0.34 -14.09 -5.82
N ARG A 111 1.37 -14.57 -6.53
CA ARG A 111 2.68 -13.91 -6.63
C ARG A 111 2.60 -12.52 -7.26
N GLN A 112 1.89 -12.39 -8.39
CA GLN A 112 1.77 -11.12 -9.09
C GLN A 112 1.05 -10.05 -8.25
N TYR A 113 0.01 -10.45 -7.51
CA TYR A 113 -0.70 -9.56 -6.59
C TYR A 113 0.21 -9.05 -5.48
N VAL A 114 0.94 -9.95 -4.81
CA VAL A 114 1.85 -9.58 -3.72
C VAL A 114 2.99 -8.70 -4.23
N CYS A 115 3.60 -9.05 -5.36
CA CYS A 115 4.63 -8.22 -5.98
C CYS A 115 4.11 -6.83 -6.37
N ALA A 116 2.88 -6.71 -6.88
CA ALA A 116 2.28 -5.41 -7.19
C ALA A 116 2.06 -4.58 -5.90
N MET A 117 1.60 -5.20 -4.82
CA MET A 117 1.34 -4.54 -3.54
C MET A 117 2.64 -4.04 -2.86
N PHE A 118 3.67 -4.89 -2.77
CA PHE A 118 4.95 -4.50 -2.18
C PHE A 118 5.72 -3.51 -3.07
N GLY A 119 5.58 -3.61 -4.41
CA GLY A 119 6.09 -2.62 -5.35
C GLY A 119 5.46 -1.24 -5.15
N TYR A 120 4.14 -1.21 -4.96
CA TYR A 120 3.42 0.02 -4.62
C TYR A 120 3.86 0.60 -3.27
N LEU A 121 3.98 -0.24 -2.23
CA LEU A 121 4.43 0.19 -0.91
C LEU A 121 5.85 0.77 -0.94
N ALA A 122 6.78 0.13 -1.64
CA ALA A 122 8.14 0.63 -1.83
C ALA A 122 8.14 2.01 -2.52
N PHE A 123 7.36 2.17 -3.59
CA PHE A 123 7.23 3.44 -4.28
C PHE A 123 6.60 4.54 -3.40
N MET A 124 5.56 4.21 -2.63
CA MET A 124 4.94 5.15 -1.69
C MET A 124 5.91 5.59 -0.59
N CYS A 125 6.67 4.67 -0.02
CA CYS A 125 7.68 5.01 0.98
C CYS A 125 8.81 5.88 0.40
N LEU A 126 9.27 5.57 -0.80
CA LEU A 126 10.30 6.37 -1.49
C LEU A 126 9.80 7.78 -1.79
N SER A 127 8.58 7.91 -2.30
CA SER A 127 7.98 9.22 -2.58
C SER A 127 7.73 10.03 -1.31
N VAL A 128 7.18 9.42 -0.25
CA VAL A 128 6.95 10.10 1.04
C VAL A 128 8.26 10.55 1.67
N SER A 129 9.30 9.69 1.70
CA SER A 129 10.62 10.07 2.25
C SER A 129 11.27 11.19 1.45
N THR A 130 11.23 11.12 0.12
CA THR A 130 11.79 12.16 -0.76
C THR A 130 11.04 13.50 -0.56
N ILE A 131 9.70 13.47 -0.56
CA ILE A 131 8.88 14.66 -0.33
C ILE A 131 9.12 15.22 1.08
N ALA A 132 9.24 14.37 2.10
CA ALA A 132 9.54 14.80 3.46
C ALA A 132 10.85 15.58 3.55
N VAL A 133 11.93 15.03 3.00
CA VAL A 133 13.25 15.68 2.97
C VAL A 133 13.18 17.02 2.22
N LEU A 134 12.55 17.04 1.04
CA LEU A 134 12.40 18.28 0.26
C LEU A 134 11.62 19.36 1.02
N LEU A 135 10.54 18.98 1.70
CA LEU A 135 9.72 19.92 2.46
C LEU A 135 10.46 20.47 3.67
N VAL A 136 11.18 19.63 4.42
CA VAL A 136 11.98 20.06 5.57
C VAL A 136 13.03 21.08 5.12
N VAL A 137 13.79 20.77 4.06
CA VAL A 137 14.81 21.68 3.49
C VAL A 137 14.20 23.02 3.05
N VAL A 138 13.07 23.00 2.34
CA VAL A 138 12.39 24.24 1.92
C VAL A 138 11.92 25.05 3.12
N THR A 139 11.45 24.39 4.19
CA THR A 139 11.00 25.11 5.41
C THR A 139 12.14 25.80 6.16
N ASP A 140 13.35 25.25 6.10
CA ASP A 140 14.51 25.88 6.74
C ASP A 140 15.06 27.05 5.90
N VAL A 141 15.05 26.94 4.57
CA VAL A 141 15.39 28.06 3.66
C VAL A 141 14.39 29.21 3.77
N THR A 142 13.11 28.92 3.98
CA THR A 142 12.08 29.95 4.14
C THR A 142 12.14 30.65 5.50
N LYS A 143 12.66 29.99 6.54
CA LYS A 143 13.00 30.63 7.83
C LYS A 143 14.27 31.48 7.75
N SER A 144 15.22 31.16 6.87
CA SER A 144 16.51 31.85 6.74
C SER A 144 16.47 33.20 6.01
N GLY A 145 15.32 33.86 5.94
CA GLY A 145 15.21 35.28 5.54
C GLY A 145 14.93 35.57 4.06
N LEU A 146 14.88 34.58 3.17
CA LEU A 146 14.63 34.84 1.73
C LEU A 146 13.20 35.35 1.44
N LEU A 147 12.22 34.96 2.26
CA LEU A 147 10.82 35.42 2.15
C LEU A 147 10.53 36.76 2.84
N GLN A 148 11.45 37.26 3.67
CA GLN A 148 11.33 38.60 4.28
C GLN A 148 11.63 39.73 3.28
N ALA A 149 12.11 39.38 2.07
CA ALA A 149 12.36 40.31 0.99
C ALA A 149 11.13 40.58 0.08
N LEU A 150 9.98 39.95 0.35
CA LEU A 150 8.75 40.24 -0.39
C LEU A 150 8.09 41.53 0.15
N PRO A 151 7.73 42.49 -0.71
CA PRO A 151 7.25 43.80 -0.27
C PRO A 151 5.86 43.72 0.38
N ASP A 152 5.75 44.38 1.54
CA ASP A 152 4.61 44.43 2.47
C ASP A 152 3.38 45.24 1.96
N GLN A 153 3.20 45.37 0.65
CA GLN A 153 2.28 46.35 0.05
C GLN A 153 0.81 45.89 -0.08
N TRP A 154 0.42 44.75 0.50
CA TRP A 154 -0.94 44.18 0.39
C TRP A 154 -1.55 43.85 1.77
N THR A 155 -1.61 44.84 2.66
CA THR A 155 -1.84 44.72 4.10
C THR A 155 -3.21 45.23 4.61
N SER A 156 -4.30 45.10 3.86
CA SER A 156 -5.65 45.50 4.35
C SER A 156 -6.60 44.37 4.73
N THR A 157 -6.18 43.10 4.75
CA THR A 157 -7.08 42.00 5.19
C THR A 157 -6.34 40.89 5.95
N VAL A 158 -5.74 41.27 7.08
CA VAL A 158 -4.90 40.41 7.93
C VAL A 158 -5.67 39.21 8.50
N TRP A 159 -6.95 39.37 8.83
CA TRP A 159 -7.78 38.31 9.43
C TRP A 159 -8.13 37.20 8.42
N PHE A 160 -8.52 37.56 7.20
CA PHE A 160 -8.87 36.59 6.16
C PHE A 160 -7.63 35.81 5.70
N LYS A 161 -6.46 36.47 5.56
CA LYS A 161 -5.19 35.82 5.21
C LYS A 161 -4.72 34.82 6.28
N LYS A 162 -4.84 35.16 7.58
CA LYS A 162 -4.43 34.26 8.68
C LYS A 162 -5.29 33.00 8.76
N ASN A 163 -6.62 33.15 8.69
CA ASN A 163 -7.53 32.00 8.70
C ASN A 163 -7.37 31.15 7.43
N PHE A 164 -7.24 31.79 6.26
CA PHE A 164 -7.00 31.08 5.00
C PHE A 164 -5.70 30.29 5.00
N MET A 165 -4.57 30.89 5.43
CA MET A 165 -3.29 30.19 5.53
C MET A 165 -3.32 29.05 6.55
N TRP A 166 -4.05 29.20 7.67
CA TRP A 166 -4.22 28.11 8.64
C TRP A 166 -5.01 26.94 8.05
N ILE A 167 -6.10 27.20 7.33
CA ILE A 167 -6.88 26.18 6.62
C ILE A 167 -6.02 25.47 5.56
N VAL A 168 -5.29 26.22 4.74
CA VAL A 168 -4.41 25.65 3.71
C VAL A 168 -3.35 24.75 4.34
N ARG A 169 -2.73 25.17 5.45
CA ARG A 169 -1.78 24.35 6.20
C ARG A 169 -2.43 23.09 6.77
N ALA A 170 -3.61 23.20 7.38
CA ALA A 170 -4.33 22.06 7.95
C ALA A 170 -4.73 21.05 6.88
N VAL A 171 -5.23 21.52 5.73
CA VAL A 171 -5.55 20.68 4.57
C VAL A 171 -4.30 19.99 4.04
N PHE A 172 -3.19 20.72 3.91
CA PHE A 172 -1.93 20.16 3.41
C PHE A 172 -1.37 19.08 4.35
N ILE A 173 -1.34 19.33 5.66
CA ILE A 173 -0.95 18.33 6.67
C ILE A 173 -1.89 17.13 6.62
N GLY A 174 -3.20 17.37 6.55
CA GLY A 174 -4.21 16.32 6.45
C GLY A 174 -4.01 15.43 5.22
N LEU A 175 -3.69 16.01 4.06
CA LEU A 175 -3.41 15.25 2.84
C LEU A 175 -2.12 14.42 2.94
N LEU A 176 -1.05 14.95 3.52
CA LEU A 176 0.17 14.18 3.78
C LEU A 176 -0.10 13.02 4.76
N ASN A 177 -0.77 13.30 5.87
CA ASN A 177 -1.13 12.28 6.85
C ASN A 177 -2.09 11.24 6.29
N LEU A 178 -2.96 11.62 5.35
CA LEU A 178 -3.82 10.67 4.63
C LEU A 178 -2.99 9.71 3.79
N ALA A 179 -1.97 10.20 3.07
CA ALA A 179 -1.05 9.35 2.32
C ALA A 179 -0.26 8.41 3.24
N ILE A 180 0.21 8.92 4.38
CA ILE A 180 0.89 8.14 5.42
C ILE A 180 -0.02 7.06 6.01
N ALA A 181 -1.26 7.42 6.36
CA ALA A 181 -2.25 6.48 6.90
C ALA A 181 -2.58 5.37 5.89
N HIS A 182 -2.74 5.73 4.60
CA HIS A 182 -2.95 4.75 3.55
C HIS A 182 -1.77 3.76 3.43
N MET A 183 -0.54 4.27 3.53
CA MET A 183 0.67 3.46 3.53
C MET A 183 0.69 2.49 4.72
N ILE A 184 0.38 2.96 5.93
CA ILE A 184 0.33 2.13 7.15
C ILE A 184 -0.70 1.01 7.00
N VAL A 185 -1.94 1.32 6.60
CA VAL A 185 -2.99 0.30 6.44
C VAL A 185 -2.62 -0.73 5.37
N THR A 186 -2.07 -0.27 4.24
CA THR A 186 -1.62 -1.16 3.17
C THR A 186 -0.45 -2.03 3.62
N THR A 187 0.41 -1.54 4.50
CA THR A 187 1.51 -2.31 5.11
C THR A 187 0.97 -3.46 5.94
N PHE A 188 0.01 -3.20 6.83
CA PHE A 188 -0.63 -4.26 7.62
C PHE A 188 -1.31 -5.30 6.73
N HIS A 189 -1.92 -4.87 5.63
CA HIS A 189 -2.50 -5.79 4.66
C HIS A 189 -1.43 -6.65 3.97
N GLY A 190 -0.30 -6.04 3.63
CA GLY A 190 0.86 -6.76 3.07
C GLY A 190 1.44 -7.79 4.04
N LEU A 191 1.57 -7.44 5.31
CA LEU A 191 2.03 -8.34 6.36
C LEU A 191 1.04 -9.48 6.59
N TYR A 192 -0.26 -9.19 6.66
CA TYR A 192 -1.30 -10.21 6.75
C TYR A 192 -1.18 -11.24 5.62
N TYR A 193 -0.97 -10.76 4.39
CA TYR A 193 -0.83 -11.64 3.24
C TYR A 193 0.43 -12.51 3.32
N LEU A 194 1.55 -11.97 3.78
CA LEU A 194 2.80 -12.71 3.92
C LEU A 194 2.75 -13.75 5.05
N ILE A 195 2.12 -13.43 6.17
CA ILE A 195 2.12 -14.28 7.36
C ILE A 195 1.12 -15.43 7.21
N ASP A 196 -0.11 -15.10 6.83
CA ASP A 196 -1.24 -16.04 6.86
C ASP A 196 -1.44 -16.66 5.47
N ARG A 197 -1.66 -15.78 4.48
CA ARG A 197 -2.15 -16.19 3.17
C ARG A 197 -1.06 -16.69 2.22
N LEU A 198 0.22 -16.54 2.53
CA LEU A 198 1.29 -17.05 1.66
C LEU A 198 1.42 -18.57 1.76
N TYR A 199 1.10 -19.14 2.92
CA TYR A 199 1.32 -20.55 3.23
C TYR A 199 0.04 -21.40 3.27
N ASP A 200 -1.12 -20.77 3.13
CA ASP A 200 -2.40 -21.48 3.02
C ASP A 200 -2.42 -22.39 1.79
N LYS A 201 -2.22 -23.70 2.04
CA LYS A 201 -2.40 -24.78 1.07
C LYS A 201 -3.84 -25.26 1.11
N LYS A 202 -4.44 -25.48 -0.07
CA LYS A 202 -5.75 -26.13 -0.12
C LYS A 202 -5.61 -27.59 0.30
N PRO A 203 -6.57 -28.15 1.05
CA PRO A 203 -6.57 -29.58 1.34
C PRO A 203 -6.73 -30.37 0.02
N GLU A 204 -5.73 -31.16 -0.35
CA GLU A 204 -5.86 -32.12 -1.44
C GLU A 204 -6.86 -33.21 -1.00
N LEU A 205 -7.97 -33.32 -1.74
CA LEU A 205 -8.89 -34.42 -1.57
C LEU A 205 -8.21 -35.67 -2.14
N LEU A 206 -7.61 -36.47 -1.26
CA LEU A 206 -7.08 -37.77 -1.65
C LEU A 206 -8.23 -38.59 -2.27
N PRO A 207 -8.03 -39.21 -3.44
CA PRO A 207 -9.00 -40.11 -4.02
C PRO A 207 -9.39 -41.15 -2.96
N LYS A 208 -10.70 -41.28 -2.71
CA LYS A 208 -11.23 -42.34 -1.85
C LYS A 208 -10.71 -43.65 -2.43
N ALA A 209 -9.85 -44.36 -1.69
CA ALA A 209 -9.35 -45.66 -2.10
C ALA A 209 -10.55 -46.51 -2.51
N GLU A 210 -10.67 -46.82 -3.80
CA GLU A 210 -11.62 -47.82 -4.26
C GLU A 210 -11.26 -49.09 -3.50
N SER A 211 -12.20 -49.57 -2.70
CA SER A 211 -12.08 -50.83 -1.99
C SER A 211 -11.85 -51.93 -3.02
N GLU A 212 -10.59 -52.33 -3.17
CA GLU A 212 -10.19 -53.53 -3.90
C GLU A 212 -10.97 -54.74 -3.33
N GLY A 213 -11.62 -55.47 -4.23
CA GLY A 213 -11.82 -56.91 -4.06
C GLY A 213 -13.06 -57.39 -3.30
N GLN A 214 -14.24 -57.29 -3.93
CA GLN A 214 -15.16 -58.44 -3.87
C GLN A 214 -14.54 -59.58 -4.70
N SER A 215 -13.61 -60.34 -4.10
CA SER A 215 -13.18 -61.62 -4.65
C SER A 215 -14.31 -62.64 -4.43
N ASN A 216 -15.08 -62.94 -5.47
CA ASN A 216 -15.94 -64.12 -5.49
C ASN A 216 -15.09 -65.37 -5.24
N PRO A 217 -15.45 -66.28 -4.31
CA PRO A 217 -14.75 -67.55 -4.18
C PRO A 217 -15.01 -68.42 -5.42
N PRO A 218 -14.03 -69.26 -5.83
CA PRO A 218 -14.20 -70.17 -6.94
C PRO A 218 -15.27 -71.21 -6.59
N LYS A 219 -16.25 -71.38 -7.48
CA LYS A 219 -17.12 -72.56 -7.47
C LYS A 219 -16.32 -73.71 -8.06
N ASP A 220 -15.69 -74.49 -7.18
CA ASP A 220 -15.08 -75.76 -7.56
C ASP A 220 -16.18 -76.75 -7.92
N THR A 221 -16.08 -77.25 -9.15
CA THR A 221 -16.70 -78.45 -9.69
C THR A 221 -16.27 -79.69 -8.92
N VAL A 222 -17.24 -80.43 -8.35
CA VAL A 222 -17.38 -81.90 -8.43
C VAL A 222 -18.87 -82.25 -8.42
#